data_AF-A0A660YLK1-F1
#
_entry.id   AF-A0A660YLK1-F1
#
_cell.length_a   1.000
_cell.length_b   1.000
_cell.length_c   1.000
_cell.angle_alpha   90.00
_cell.angle_beta   90.00
_cell.angle_gamma   90.00
#
_symmetry.space_group_name_H-M   'P 1'
#
loop_
_entity.id
_entity.type
_entity.pdbx_description
1 polymer ?
#
loop_
_entity_poly.entity_id
_entity_poly.type
_entity_poly.pdbx_seq_one_letter_code
_entity_poly.pdbx_strand_id
1 'polypeptide(L)'
;MNKKPLFTIILYVILICTPAAFCAAQNKINKSQPADVDPAFHSLIFSSQVSYWIWADCTSGKRPENLPGFVYYPGYSGYYEPLSGVPLVYTDGILWGGKVYDNKKPELRVSGSVYFAGLQPGIIQNGTSVNPAADRNIWTTLERYYTPNTINMMAQIIYNKSENEVNDHPELTDPFLIKAYDSESWPWQYGAPFTDNIIKNNIFDPGETAGIKGSEMTVWTVSNDLDSALCMQEFKCPSTGMEIQQTAWIYNIGSYLLLHNIIFKRYRFIYKGTKDTPDSARIDSMYITIFCDPDIGEYSNDCAGCDTSLNMMFAYNADPSEPVFDKFDIAPMSIGYTLVQGPVVNTGNPSDRAMFCGREISGYKNLEISAFN
;
A
#
# COMPACT_ATOMS: atom_id res chain seq x y z
N MET A 1 -59.86 -0.39 43.36
CA MET A 1 -59.22 -1.49 44.11
C MET A 1 -58.46 -2.38 43.14
N ASN A 2 -57.14 -2.42 43.30
CA ASN A 2 -56.19 -3.48 42.94
C ASN A 2 -56.77 -4.80 42.38
N LYS A 3 -56.22 -5.25 41.24
CA LYS A 3 -55.22 -6.34 41.16
C LYS A 3 -54.75 -6.55 39.70
N LYS A 4 -53.43 -6.46 39.48
CA LYS A 4 -52.65 -7.01 38.34
C LYS A 4 -52.40 -8.53 38.57
N PRO A 5 -51.76 -9.32 37.66
CA PRO A 5 -51.23 -9.04 36.31
C PRO A 5 -51.60 -10.12 35.23
N LEU A 6 -51.38 -9.79 33.95
CA LEU A 6 -51.29 -10.75 32.84
C LEU A 6 -49.79 -11.04 32.61
N PHE A 7 -49.35 -12.28 32.80
CA PHE A 7 -47.99 -12.73 32.46
C PHE A 7 -47.99 -13.26 31.02
N THR A 8 -47.28 -12.57 30.13
CA THR A 8 -46.95 -13.06 28.79
C THR A 8 -45.65 -13.86 28.89
N ILE A 9 -45.67 -15.12 28.47
CA ILE A 9 -44.52 -16.01 28.39
C ILE A 9 -43.65 -15.55 27.22
N ILE A 10 -42.43 -15.06 27.51
CA ILE A 10 -41.38 -14.84 26.51
C ILE A 10 -40.59 -16.14 26.40
N LEU A 11 -40.63 -16.76 25.22
CA LEU A 11 -39.85 -17.94 24.89
C LEU A 11 -38.40 -17.49 24.58
N TYR A 12 -37.45 -17.84 25.44
CA TYR A 12 -36.02 -17.70 25.14
C TYR A 12 -35.59 -18.84 24.21
N VAL A 13 -35.29 -18.52 22.95
CA VAL A 13 -34.56 -19.43 22.05
C VAL A 13 -33.08 -19.21 22.30
N ILE A 14 -32.46 -20.14 23.03
CA ILE A 14 -31.01 -20.26 23.14
C ILE A 14 -30.53 -20.90 21.83
N LEU A 15 -29.91 -20.11 20.96
CA LEU A 15 -29.17 -20.63 19.80
C LEU A 15 -27.86 -21.22 20.32
N ILE A 16 -27.84 -22.53 20.52
CA ILE A 16 -26.59 -23.28 20.74
C ILE A 16 -25.92 -23.40 19.36
N CYS A 17 -24.97 -22.53 19.08
CA CYS A 17 -24.06 -22.69 17.94
C CYS A 17 -23.17 -23.92 18.21
N THR A 18 -23.45 -25.02 17.52
CA THR A 18 -22.57 -26.20 17.48
C THR A 18 -21.29 -25.88 16.70
N PRO A 19 -20.07 -26.18 17.19
CA PRO A 19 -18.79 -25.83 16.54
C PRO A 19 -18.44 -26.65 15.28
N ALA A 20 -19.37 -27.43 14.74
CA ALA A 20 -19.05 -28.48 13.78
C ALA A 20 -18.85 -28.01 12.32
N ALA A 21 -18.98 -26.71 12.03
CA ALA A 21 -18.78 -26.17 10.68
C ALA A 21 -17.39 -25.57 10.42
N PHE A 22 -16.52 -25.46 11.44
CA PHE A 22 -15.17 -24.91 11.27
C PHE A 22 -14.06 -25.94 11.04
N CYS A 23 -14.38 -27.24 11.08
CA CYS A 23 -13.38 -28.31 11.01
C CYS A 23 -13.16 -28.91 9.62
N ALA A 24 -13.53 -28.22 8.54
CA ALA A 24 -13.37 -28.71 7.15
C ALA A 24 -12.48 -27.83 6.25
N ALA A 25 -11.80 -26.83 6.80
CA ALA A 25 -10.85 -25.99 6.04
C ALA A 25 -9.38 -26.48 6.12
N GLN A 26 -9.11 -27.57 6.84
CA GLN A 26 -7.73 -28.00 7.15
C GLN A 26 -7.09 -29.01 6.19
N ASN A 27 -7.65 -29.23 5.00
CA ASN A 27 -7.01 -30.10 4.00
C ASN A 27 -7.32 -29.68 2.56
N LYS A 28 -6.81 -28.52 2.16
CA LYS A 28 -6.49 -28.21 0.76
C LYS A 28 -5.29 -27.24 0.72
N ILE A 29 -4.09 -27.77 0.90
CA ILE A 29 -2.93 -27.22 0.16
C ILE A 29 -3.19 -27.58 -1.30
N ASN A 30 -4.10 -26.83 -1.94
CA ASN A 30 -4.28 -26.91 -3.37
C ASN A 30 -2.97 -26.41 -3.97
N LYS A 31 -2.35 -27.24 -4.81
CA LYS A 31 -1.28 -26.85 -5.74
C LYS A 31 -1.66 -25.48 -6.32
N SER A 32 -0.90 -24.45 -5.97
CA SER A 32 -1.17 -23.07 -6.34
C SER A 32 -1.26 -22.98 -7.85
N GLN A 33 -2.43 -22.63 -8.36
CA GLN A 33 -2.51 -21.96 -9.65
C GLN A 33 -1.61 -20.71 -9.53
N PRO A 34 -0.86 -20.33 -10.59
CA PRO A 34 -0.13 -19.07 -10.56
C PRO A 34 -1.11 -17.96 -10.17
N ALA A 35 -0.66 -17.03 -9.33
CA ALA A 35 -1.37 -15.80 -9.08
C ALA A 35 -1.88 -15.22 -10.41
N ASP A 36 -3.16 -14.84 -10.49
CA ASP A 36 -3.68 -14.09 -11.64
C ASP A 36 -3.15 -12.66 -11.54
N VAL A 37 -1.82 -12.53 -11.72
CA VAL A 37 -1.12 -11.26 -11.62
C VAL A 37 -1.41 -10.49 -12.88
N ASP A 38 -2.31 -9.52 -12.75
CA ASP A 38 -2.43 -8.50 -13.78
C ASP A 38 -1.40 -7.38 -13.51
N PRO A 39 -0.32 -7.28 -14.31
CA PRO A 39 0.67 -6.22 -14.17
C PRO A 39 0.10 -4.83 -14.49
N ALA A 40 -1.12 -4.73 -15.01
CA ALA A 40 -1.82 -3.45 -15.16
C ALA A 40 -2.32 -2.91 -13.81
N PHE A 41 -2.49 -3.75 -12.78
CA PHE A 41 -3.07 -3.38 -11.49
C PHE A 41 -2.17 -3.66 -10.29
N HIS A 42 -1.16 -4.53 -10.42
CA HIS A 42 -0.31 -4.94 -9.30
C HIS A 42 1.17 -4.87 -9.65
N SER A 43 1.99 -4.48 -8.69
CA SER A 43 3.44 -4.57 -8.78
C SER A 43 4.02 -5.03 -7.44
N LEU A 44 5.12 -5.78 -7.53
CA LEU A 44 5.84 -6.31 -6.39
C LEU A 44 7.07 -5.45 -6.12
N ILE A 45 7.19 -4.84 -4.95
CA ILE A 45 8.45 -4.28 -4.47
C ILE A 45 9.13 -5.28 -3.54
N PHE A 46 10.40 -5.56 -3.76
CA PHE A 46 11.09 -6.61 -3.01
C PHE A 46 12.58 -6.33 -2.91
N SER A 47 13.18 -6.83 -1.83
CA SER A 47 14.61 -6.85 -1.59
C SER A 47 15.07 -8.30 -1.34
N SER A 48 16.29 -8.48 -0.85
CA SER A 48 16.78 -9.79 -0.42
C SER A 48 16.07 -10.35 0.81
N GLN A 49 15.33 -9.53 1.58
CA GLN A 49 14.73 -9.94 2.86
C GLN A 49 13.23 -9.68 2.94
N VAL A 50 12.67 -8.83 2.10
CA VAL A 50 11.24 -8.52 2.14
C VAL A 50 10.63 -8.50 0.75
N SER A 51 9.35 -8.81 0.67
CA SER A 51 8.50 -8.53 -0.48
C SER A 51 7.24 -7.80 -0.05
N TYR A 52 6.71 -6.96 -0.90
CA TYR A 52 5.55 -6.13 -0.61
C TYR A 52 4.77 -5.82 -1.89
N TRP A 53 3.47 -6.06 -1.87
CA TRP A 53 2.61 -5.83 -3.02
C TRP A 53 2.02 -4.42 -3.01
N ILE A 54 2.03 -3.77 -4.16
CA ILE A 54 1.45 -2.45 -4.41
C ILE A 54 0.35 -2.60 -5.46
N TRP A 55 -0.83 -2.04 -5.18
CA TRP A 55 -1.96 -2.02 -6.09
C TRP A 55 -2.13 -0.63 -6.70
N ALA A 56 -2.69 -0.58 -7.91
CA ALA A 56 -2.95 0.65 -8.64
C ALA A 56 -4.01 1.55 -7.98
N ASP A 57 -4.79 1.02 -7.04
CA ASP A 57 -5.82 1.71 -6.26
C ASP A 57 -5.34 2.17 -4.87
N CYS A 58 -4.03 2.20 -4.63
CA CYS A 58 -3.42 2.52 -3.33
C CYS A 58 -3.67 1.51 -2.20
N THR A 59 -4.24 0.34 -2.48
CA THR A 59 -4.10 -0.83 -1.62
C THR A 59 -2.65 -1.32 -1.68
N SER A 60 -2.14 -1.87 -0.60
CA SER A 60 -0.80 -2.45 -0.54
C SER A 60 -0.76 -3.58 0.49
N GLY A 61 0.34 -4.32 0.56
CA GLY A 61 0.52 -5.36 1.55
C GLY A 61 -0.38 -6.59 1.39
N LYS A 62 -1.16 -6.70 0.30
CA LYS A 62 -2.01 -7.86 -0.03
C LYS A 62 -1.62 -8.48 -1.36
N ARG A 63 -1.53 -9.81 -1.43
CA ARG A 63 -1.25 -10.54 -2.68
C ARG A 63 -2.51 -10.67 -3.56
N PRO A 64 -2.38 -10.82 -4.90
CA PRO A 64 -3.51 -11.07 -5.79
C PRO A 64 -4.42 -12.24 -5.38
N GLU A 65 -3.87 -13.24 -4.70
CA GLU A 65 -4.60 -14.43 -4.22
C GLU A 65 -5.35 -14.22 -2.90
N ASN A 66 -5.40 -12.98 -2.39
CA ASN A 66 -5.95 -12.63 -1.07
C ASN A 66 -5.18 -13.29 0.09
N LEU A 67 -3.86 -13.18 0.06
CA LEU A 67 -2.95 -13.62 1.12
C LEU A 67 -2.09 -12.44 1.60
N PRO A 68 -1.42 -12.55 2.77
CA PRO A 68 -0.48 -11.55 3.24
C PRO A 68 0.61 -11.22 2.24
N GLY A 69 0.70 -9.94 1.89
CA GLY A 69 1.53 -9.42 0.82
C GLY A 69 2.77 -8.67 1.30
N PHE A 70 2.85 -8.25 2.58
CA PHE A 70 4.13 -7.92 3.19
C PHE A 70 4.70 -9.17 3.85
N VAL A 71 5.81 -9.68 3.32
CA VAL A 71 6.43 -10.91 3.79
C VAL A 71 7.92 -10.70 3.99
N TYR A 72 8.43 -11.23 5.10
CA TYR A 72 9.85 -11.28 5.42
C TYR A 72 10.42 -12.68 5.13
N TYR A 73 11.68 -12.73 4.69
CA TYR A 73 12.38 -13.95 4.34
C TYR A 73 13.66 -14.06 5.19
N PRO A 74 13.62 -14.77 6.33
CA PRO A 74 14.78 -14.95 7.20
C PRO A 74 15.87 -15.78 6.50
N GLY A 75 17.15 -15.45 6.73
CA GLY A 75 18.27 -16.36 6.40
C GLY A 75 18.75 -16.37 4.95
N TYR A 76 18.94 -15.21 4.32
CA TYR A 76 19.54 -15.15 2.97
C TYR A 76 21.01 -15.66 2.96
N SER A 77 21.18 -16.95 2.63
CA SER A 77 22.45 -17.55 2.18
C SER A 77 22.37 -18.14 0.76
N GLY A 78 21.36 -17.74 -0.04
CA GLY A 78 21.25 -18.12 -1.45
C GLY A 78 20.34 -19.31 -1.78
N TYR A 79 19.46 -19.74 -0.87
CA TYR A 79 18.40 -20.70 -1.19
C TYR A 79 17.05 -20.15 -0.75
N TYR A 80 16.18 -19.88 -1.71
CA TYR A 80 14.80 -19.51 -1.45
C TYR A 80 13.95 -20.78 -1.30
N GLU A 81 13.22 -20.87 -0.19
CA GLU A 81 11.97 -21.62 -0.17
C GLU A 81 10.82 -20.61 -0.07
N PRO A 82 10.22 -20.18 -1.19
CA PRO A 82 9.20 -19.12 -1.23
C PRO A 82 7.90 -19.48 -0.50
N LEU A 83 7.74 -20.75 -0.11
CA LEU A 83 6.67 -21.23 0.78
C LEU A 83 6.94 -20.96 2.27
N SER A 84 8.08 -20.36 2.62
CA SER A 84 8.53 -20.24 4.00
C SER A 84 8.52 -18.81 4.55
N GLY A 85 8.31 -17.76 3.76
CA GLY A 85 8.32 -16.39 4.29
C GLY A 85 7.37 -16.18 5.48
N VAL A 86 7.76 -15.29 6.39
CA VAL A 86 6.95 -14.90 7.54
C VAL A 86 6.02 -13.76 7.12
N PRO A 87 4.69 -13.94 7.16
CA PRO A 87 3.75 -12.86 6.88
C PRO A 87 3.90 -11.77 7.94
N LEU A 88 3.71 -10.53 7.52
CA LEU A 88 3.80 -9.35 8.38
C LEU A 88 2.54 -8.48 8.31
N VAL A 89 1.98 -8.33 7.10
CA VAL A 89 0.78 -7.51 6.85
C VAL A 89 -0.11 -8.27 5.88
N TYR A 90 -1.39 -8.41 6.22
CA TYR A 90 -2.41 -8.94 5.32
C TYR A 90 -2.77 -7.95 4.23
N THR A 91 -3.03 -6.70 4.64
CA THR A 91 -3.31 -5.58 3.75
C THR A 91 -3.08 -4.27 4.49
N ASP A 92 -2.63 -3.25 3.77
CA ASP A 92 -2.61 -1.87 4.25
C ASP A 92 -3.04 -0.92 3.13
N GLY A 93 -3.32 0.32 3.48
CA GLY A 93 -3.72 1.32 2.50
C GLY A 93 -3.81 2.71 3.10
N ILE A 94 -3.98 3.69 2.20
CA ILE A 94 -4.05 5.10 2.58
C ILE A 94 -5.51 5.54 2.71
N LEU A 95 -5.83 6.25 3.77
CA LEU A 95 -7.13 6.83 4.06
C LEU A 95 -7.02 8.33 4.21
N TRP A 96 -8.07 9.03 3.82
CA TRP A 96 -8.20 10.45 4.09
C TRP A 96 -9.65 10.82 4.40
N GLY A 97 -9.83 11.88 5.16
CA GLY A 97 -11.13 12.45 5.44
C GLY A 97 -11.06 13.96 5.63
N GLY A 98 -12.15 14.65 5.36
CA GLY A 98 -12.21 16.10 5.52
C GLY A 98 -13.60 16.67 5.29
N LYS A 99 -13.73 17.98 5.51
CA LYS A 99 -14.95 18.72 5.21
C LYS A 99 -14.85 19.30 3.80
N VAL A 100 -15.62 18.74 2.89
CA VAL A 100 -15.70 19.13 1.47
C VAL A 100 -16.84 20.12 1.28
N TYR A 101 -16.51 21.33 0.84
CA TYR A 101 -17.47 22.36 0.49
C TYR A 101 -17.52 22.51 -1.04
N ASP A 102 -18.39 21.74 -1.70
CA ASP A 102 -18.53 21.71 -3.17
C ASP A 102 -20.01 21.73 -3.61
N ASN A 103 -20.91 22.22 -2.75
CA ASN A 103 -22.37 22.19 -2.89
C ASN A 103 -23.02 20.79 -2.85
N LYS A 104 -22.29 19.72 -2.54
CA LYS A 104 -22.84 18.37 -2.34
C LYS A 104 -22.84 17.99 -0.85
N LYS A 105 -23.74 17.07 -0.47
CA LYS A 105 -23.85 16.52 0.90
C LYS A 105 -23.58 15.00 0.89
N PRO A 106 -23.08 14.43 2.00
CA PRO A 106 -22.57 15.13 3.19
C PRO A 106 -21.28 15.92 2.90
N GLU A 107 -20.99 16.93 3.74
CA GLU A 107 -19.73 17.69 3.67
C GLU A 107 -18.58 16.89 4.26
N LEU A 108 -18.81 16.20 5.38
CA LEU A 108 -17.83 15.26 5.91
C LEU A 108 -17.75 14.06 4.98
N ARG A 109 -16.59 13.87 4.37
CA ARG A 109 -16.33 12.73 3.47
C ARG A 109 -15.04 12.04 3.87
N VAL A 110 -15.04 10.73 3.67
CA VAL A 110 -13.90 9.85 3.84
C VAL A 110 -13.77 9.02 2.57
N SER A 111 -12.53 8.78 2.14
CA SER A 111 -12.21 7.84 1.07
C SER A 111 -10.79 7.32 1.26
N GLY A 112 -10.36 6.40 0.41
CA GLY A 112 -9.08 5.74 0.49
C GLY A 112 -9.19 4.25 0.21
N SER A 113 -8.21 3.50 0.72
CA SER A 113 -8.12 2.06 0.52
C SER A 113 -7.84 1.36 1.84
N VAL A 114 -8.71 0.40 2.16
CA VAL A 114 -8.63 -0.48 3.34
C VAL A 114 -8.72 -1.92 2.85
N TYR A 115 -9.55 -2.77 3.46
CA TYR A 115 -9.94 -4.06 2.87
C TYR A 115 -10.56 -3.95 1.47
N PHE A 116 -11.30 -2.85 1.24
CA PHE A 116 -11.85 -2.49 -0.06
C PHE A 116 -11.33 -1.10 -0.44
N ALA A 117 -11.02 -0.92 -1.72
CA ALA A 117 -10.62 0.36 -2.26
C ALA A 117 -11.87 1.21 -2.61
N GLY A 118 -11.94 2.42 -2.06
CA GLY A 118 -12.82 3.49 -2.55
C GLY A 118 -12.19 4.29 -3.69
N LEU A 119 -10.99 3.90 -4.12
CA LEU A 119 -10.25 4.50 -5.20
C LEU A 119 -10.25 3.57 -6.41
N GLN A 120 -10.32 4.15 -7.61
CA GLN A 120 -10.06 3.46 -8.87
C GLN A 120 -8.75 3.97 -9.46
N PRO A 121 -8.03 3.17 -10.27
CA PRO A 121 -6.84 3.66 -10.95
C PRO A 121 -7.14 4.74 -12.01
N GLY A 122 -6.19 5.64 -12.22
CA GLY A 122 -6.24 6.70 -13.23
C GLY A 122 -6.13 8.11 -12.66
N ILE A 123 -5.87 9.07 -13.55
CA ILE A 123 -5.84 10.50 -13.25
C ILE A 123 -7.24 11.11 -13.34
N ILE A 124 -7.42 12.31 -12.77
CA ILE A 124 -8.58 13.14 -13.04
C ILE A 124 -8.23 14.17 -14.12
N GLN A 125 -8.96 14.19 -15.23
CA GLN A 125 -8.87 15.24 -16.24
C GLN A 125 -10.24 15.86 -16.47
N ASN A 126 -10.36 17.17 -16.26
CA ASN A 126 -11.62 17.91 -16.37
C ASN A 126 -12.77 17.26 -15.57
N GLY A 127 -12.47 16.84 -14.34
CA GLY A 127 -13.45 16.22 -13.43
C GLY A 127 -13.90 14.81 -13.82
N THR A 128 -13.20 14.15 -14.75
CA THR A 128 -13.47 12.77 -15.19
C THR A 128 -12.25 11.89 -15.00
N SER A 129 -12.45 10.61 -14.66
CA SER A 129 -11.36 9.64 -14.56
C SER A 129 -10.85 9.27 -15.95
N VAL A 130 -9.53 9.28 -16.11
CA VAL A 130 -8.84 8.91 -17.34
C VAL A 130 -7.68 7.99 -16.98
N ASN A 131 -7.57 6.86 -17.67
CA ASN A 131 -6.37 6.06 -17.61
C ASN A 131 -5.32 6.68 -18.55
N PRO A 132 -4.17 7.16 -18.02
CA PRO A 132 -3.13 7.80 -18.84
C PRO A 132 -2.44 6.83 -19.82
N ALA A 133 -2.51 5.51 -19.60
CA ALA A 133 -2.01 4.50 -20.53
C ALA A 133 -3.10 3.43 -20.76
N ALA A 134 -3.48 3.17 -22.01
CA ALA A 134 -4.65 2.35 -22.35
C ALA A 134 -4.66 0.94 -21.72
N ASP A 135 -3.48 0.39 -21.37
CA ASP A 135 -3.27 -0.96 -20.87
C ASP A 135 -2.54 -1.02 -19.51
N ARG A 136 -2.29 0.12 -18.83
CA ARG A 136 -1.46 0.13 -17.62
C ARG A 136 -1.89 1.20 -16.61
N ASN A 137 -1.98 0.81 -15.33
CA ASN A 137 -2.26 1.74 -14.22
C ASN A 137 -1.17 1.77 -13.12
N ILE A 138 -0.12 0.99 -13.29
CA ILE A 138 1.02 0.91 -12.37
C ILE A 138 2.31 0.84 -13.18
N TRP A 139 3.30 1.63 -12.79
CA TRP A 139 4.58 1.71 -13.48
C TRP A 139 5.68 1.40 -12.51
N THR A 140 6.63 0.59 -12.96
CA THR A 140 7.77 0.21 -12.15
C THR A 140 9.05 0.46 -12.90
N THR A 141 10.09 0.89 -12.20
CA THR A 141 11.46 0.95 -12.72
C THR A 141 12.39 0.21 -11.78
N LEU A 142 13.44 -0.38 -12.36
CA LEU A 142 14.48 -1.09 -11.65
C LEU A 142 15.83 -0.56 -12.16
N GLU A 143 16.59 0.10 -11.28
CA GLU A 143 17.87 0.75 -11.64
C GLU A 143 18.98 -0.29 -11.86
N ARG A 144 18.99 -1.39 -11.10
CA ARG A 144 19.84 -2.53 -11.41
C ARG A 144 19.20 -3.30 -12.55
N TYR A 145 19.91 -3.35 -13.68
CA TYR A 145 19.63 -4.28 -14.78
C TYR A 145 19.14 -5.61 -14.22
N TYR A 146 18.05 -6.10 -14.79
CA TYR A 146 17.52 -7.44 -14.62
C TYR A 146 18.63 -8.50 -14.62
N THR A 147 19.25 -8.76 -13.46
CA THR A 147 20.16 -9.89 -13.36
C THR A 147 19.30 -11.15 -13.41
N PRO A 148 19.79 -12.25 -14.00
CA PRO A 148 19.08 -13.52 -13.95
C PRO A 148 18.65 -13.90 -12.53
N ASN A 149 19.47 -13.56 -11.53
CA ASN A 149 19.16 -13.78 -10.12
C ASN A 149 17.96 -12.94 -9.64
N THR A 150 17.93 -11.63 -9.96
CA THR A 150 16.81 -10.75 -9.59
C THR A 150 15.50 -11.20 -10.25
N ILE A 151 15.53 -11.53 -11.54
CA ILE A 151 14.37 -12.06 -12.26
C ILE A 151 13.90 -13.37 -11.62
N ASN A 152 14.83 -14.28 -11.35
CA ASN A 152 14.50 -15.58 -10.76
C ASN A 152 13.84 -15.40 -9.38
N MET A 153 14.39 -14.55 -8.51
CA MET A 153 13.78 -14.20 -7.23
C MET A 153 12.36 -13.64 -7.37
N MET A 154 12.14 -12.75 -8.34
CA MET A 154 10.81 -12.20 -8.62
C MET A 154 9.83 -13.29 -9.00
N ALA A 155 10.21 -14.16 -9.95
CA ALA A 155 9.37 -15.26 -10.38
C ALA A 155 9.05 -16.21 -9.22
N GLN A 156 10.02 -16.48 -8.34
CA GLN A 156 9.79 -17.29 -7.15
C GLN A 156 8.72 -16.69 -6.23
N ILE A 157 8.76 -15.38 -6.00
CA ILE A 157 7.78 -14.68 -5.14
C ILE A 157 6.41 -14.58 -5.83
N ILE A 158 6.38 -14.14 -7.09
CA ILE A 158 5.16 -13.90 -7.88
C ILE A 158 4.38 -15.19 -8.07
N TYR A 159 5.07 -16.28 -8.41
CA TYR A 159 4.43 -17.57 -8.71
C TYR A 159 4.40 -18.51 -7.51
N ASN A 160 4.99 -18.11 -6.38
CA ASN A 160 5.09 -18.90 -5.16
C ASN A 160 5.72 -20.30 -5.45
N LYS A 161 6.87 -20.30 -6.13
CA LYS A 161 7.57 -21.50 -6.64
C LYS A 161 9.03 -21.50 -6.21
N SER A 162 9.57 -22.63 -5.80
CA SER A 162 11.01 -22.76 -5.47
C SER A 162 11.91 -22.42 -6.64
N GLU A 163 13.19 -22.13 -6.36
CA GLU A 163 14.18 -21.85 -7.39
C GLU A 163 14.26 -22.96 -8.44
N ASN A 164 14.22 -24.24 -8.01
CA ASN A 164 14.21 -25.38 -8.92
C ASN A 164 12.96 -25.38 -9.81
N GLU A 165 11.78 -25.13 -9.25
CA GLU A 165 10.54 -25.05 -10.02
C GLU A 165 10.52 -23.85 -10.98
N VAL A 166 11.18 -22.74 -10.66
CA VAL A 166 11.35 -21.61 -11.59
C VAL A 166 12.36 -21.96 -12.69
N ASN A 167 13.47 -22.62 -12.35
CA ASN A 167 14.49 -23.05 -13.30
C ASN A 167 13.95 -24.10 -14.30
N ASP A 168 13.05 -24.98 -13.85
CA ASP A 168 12.37 -25.96 -14.70
C ASP A 168 11.28 -25.32 -15.60
N HIS A 169 10.91 -24.07 -15.32
CA HIS A 169 9.87 -23.29 -16.01
C HIS A 169 10.40 -21.92 -16.44
N PRO A 170 11.35 -21.85 -17.39
CA PRO A 170 12.01 -20.61 -17.79
C PRO A 170 11.03 -19.56 -18.35
N GLU A 171 9.85 -19.96 -18.82
CA GLU A 171 8.77 -19.04 -19.21
C GLU A 171 8.36 -18.09 -18.08
N LEU A 172 8.49 -18.48 -16.81
CA LEU A 172 8.15 -17.64 -15.65
C LEU A 172 9.15 -16.50 -15.44
N THR A 173 10.33 -16.63 -16.02
CA THR A 173 11.41 -15.63 -15.95
C THR A 173 11.44 -14.73 -17.18
N ASP A 174 10.46 -14.83 -18.08
CA ASP A 174 10.40 -13.99 -19.27
C ASP A 174 10.27 -12.51 -18.86
N PRO A 175 11.26 -11.66 -19.21
CA PRO A 175 11.19 -10.23 -18.93
C PRO A 175 9.95 -9.54 -19.53
N PHE A 176 9.38 -10.09 -20.62
CA PHE A 176 8.13 -9.62 -21.22
C PHE A 176 6.88 -10.00 -20.41
N LEU A 177 6.95 -11.00 -19.52
CA LEU A 177 5.90 -11.27 -18.54
C LEU A 177 6.06 -10.42 -17.27
N ILE A 178 7.28 -9.95 -17.00
CA ILE A 178 7.59 -8.89 -16.04
C ILE A 178 7.27 -7.51 -16.65
N LYS A 179 6.10 -7.41 -17.30
CA LYS A 179 5.54 -6.22 -17.97
C LYS A 179 5.43 -4.98 -17.07
N ALA A 180 5.53 -5.14 -15.76
CA ALA A 180 5.39 -4.06 -14.80
C ALA A 180 6.56 -3.06 -14.83
N TYR A 181 7.70 -3.43 -15.43
CA TYR A 181 8.97 -2.73 -15.26
C TYR A 181 9.50 -2.13 -16.58
N ASP A 182 9.27 -0.84 -16.80
CA ASP A 182 9.61 -0.18 -18.05
C ASP A 182 9.86 1.32 -17.82
N SER A 183 11.09 1.75 -18.07
CA SER A 183 11.48 3.16 -18.01
C SER A 183 11.09 3.96 -19.24
N GLU A 184 10.84 3.32 -20.40
CA GLU A 184 10.52 4.02 -21.65
C GLU A 184 9.11 4.61 -21.63
N SER A 185 8.17 3.92 -20.97
CA SER A 185 6.79 4.38 -20.77
C SER A 185 6.57 5.08 -19.43
N TRP A 186 7.65 5.57 -18.79
CA TRP A 186 7.57 6.20 -17.48
C TRP A 186 6.68 7.46 -17.52
N PRO A 187 5.62 7.56 -16.69
CA PRO A 187 4.55 8.54 -16.86
C PRO A 187 4.86 9.87 -16.17
N TRP A 188 6.04 10.44 -16.44
CA TRP A 188 6.53 11.66 -15.78
C TRP A 188 5.62 12.88 -15.99
N GLN A 189 4.93 12.97 -17.14
CA GLN A 189 3.97 14.04 -17.45
C GLN A 189 2.80 14.08 -16.47
N TYR A 190 2.52 12.96 -15.80
CA TYR A 190 1.44 12.80 -14.83
C TYR A 190 1.92 12.89 -13.38
N GLY A 191 3.22 13.19 -13.15
CA GLY A 191 3.79 13.44 -11.83
C GLY A 191 4.71 12.34 -11.29
N ALA A 192 4.96 11.28 -12.06
CA ALA A 192 5.93 10.27 -11.69
C ALA A 192 7.34 10.88 -11.56
N PRO A 193 8.09 10.55 -10.49
CA PRO A 193 9.39 11.17 -10.24
C PRO A 193 10.44 10.70 -11.23
N PHE A 194 11.40 11.56 -11.54
CA PHE A 194 12.60 11.24 -12.30
C PHE A 194 13.74 12.16 -11.86
N THR A 195 14.97 11.82 -12.26
CA THR A 195 16.15 12.64 -12.01
C THR A 195 16.43 13.54 -13.20
N ASP A 196 16.00 14.80 -13.10
CA ASP A 196 16.28 15.87 -14.08
C ASP A 196 17.70 16.42 -13.90
N ASN A 197 18.70 15.72 -14.45
CA ASN A 197 20.11 16.03 -14.24
C ASN A 197 20.90 16.32 -15.53
N ILE A 198 20.30 16.14 -16.70
CA ILE A 198 20.96 16.40 -17.98
C ILE A 198 20.65 17.81 -18.45
N ILE A 199 19.39 18.08 -18.81
CA ILE A 199 18.98 19.38 -19.40
C ILE A 199 18.41 20.32 -18.33
N LYS A 200 17.85 19.81 -17.23
CA LYS A 200 17.31 20.62 -16.12
C LYS A 200 16.11 21.47 -16.52
N ASN A 201 15.22 20.90 -17.33
CA ASN A 201 14.04 21.56 -17.92
C ASN A 201 12.71 21.05 -17.33
N ASN A 202 12.73 20.16 -16.33
CA ASN A 202 11.60 19.41 -15.78
C ASN A 202 10.84 18.56 -16.81
N ILE A 203 11.54 18.07 -17.83
CA ILE A 203 11.07 17.09 -18.81
C ILE A 203 11.95 15.86 -18.65
N PHE A 204 11.37 14.67 -18.73
CA PHE A 204 12.16 13.44 -18.71
C PHE A 204 12.85 13.26 -20.06
N ASP A 205 14.12 13.63 -20.13
CA ASP A 205 14.91 13.60 -21.34
C ASP A 205 15.63 12.24 -21.54
N PRO A 206 15.95 11.84 -22.78
CA PRO A 206 16.70 10.60 -23.02
C PRO A 206 18.02 10.56 -22.24
N GLY A 207 18.21 9.49 -21.46
CA GLY A 207 19.39 9.28 -20.62
C GLY A 207 19.19 9.69 -19.15
N GLU A 208 18.09 10.34 -18.81
CA GLU A 208 17.72 10.60 -17.42
C GLU A 208 17.19 9.34 -16.73
N THR A 209 17.18 9.36 -15.40
CA THR A 209 16.78 8.18 -14.60
C THR A 209 15.34 8.31 -14.13
N ALA A 210 14.48 7.39 -14.55
CA ALA A 210 13.11 7.27 -14.08
C ALA A 210 13.07 6.77 -12.62
N GLY A 211 12.11 7.27 -11.84
CA GLY A 211 11.93 6.89 -10.43
C GLY A 211 12.61 7.83 -9.43
N ILE A 212 12.75 7.36 -8.19
CA ILE A 212 13.43 8.08 -7.13
C ILE A 212 14.95 7.96 -7.33
N LYS A 213 15.65 9.09 -7.24
CA LYS A 213 17.12 9.11 -7.37
C LYS A 213 17.78 8.13 -6.39
N GLY A 214 18.58 7.21 -6.93
CA GLY A 214 19.35 6.21 -6.19
C GLY A 214 18.52 5.07 -5.59
N SER A 215 17.22 4.98 -5.90
CA SER A 215 16.40 3.82 -5.52
C SER A 215 16.77 2.62 -6.38
N GLU A 216 16.86 1.43 -5.78
CA GLU A 216 17.00 0.21 -6.59
C GLU A 216 15.76 -0.02 -7.44
N MET A 217 14.60 0.22 -6.84
CA MET A 217 13.31 0.00 -7.46
C MET A 217 12.35 1.11 -7.06
N THR A 218 11.60 1.64 -8.03
CA THR A 218 10.51 2.58 -7.79
C THR A 218 9.23 2.07 -8.46
N VAL A 219 8.14 2.02 -7.70
CA VAL A 219 6.78 1.81 -8.18
C VAL A 219 6.04 3.15 -8.09
N TRP A 220 5.30 3.49 -9.15
CA TRP A 220 4.43 4.66 -9.18
C TRP A 220 3.03 4.27 -9.65
N THR A 221 2.01 4.79 -8.96
CA THR A 221 0.60 4.66 -9.33
C THR A 221 -0.12 5.99 -9.15
N VAL A 222 -1.24 6.12 -9.86
CA VAL A 222 -2.19 7.21 -9.66
C VAL A 222 -3.60 6.67 -9.64
N SER A 223 -4.39 7.11 -8.66
CA SER A 223 -5.76 6.68 -8.44
C SER A 223 -6.66 7.87 -8.08
N ASN A 224 -7.97 7.68 -8.15
CA ASN A 224 -8.95 8.71 -7.83
C ASN A 224 -10.25 8.14 -7.25
N ASP A 225 -11.01 8.99 -6.57
CA ASP A 225 -12.28 8.62 -5.93
C ASP A 225 -13.52 8.95 -6.79
N LEU A 226 -13.42 8.96 -8.13
CA LEU A 226 -14.55 9.34 -8.99
C LEU A 226 -15.55 8.21 -9.25
N ASP A 227 -15.21 6.95 -8.97
CA ASP A 227 -16.18 5.85 -9.01
C ASP A 227 -17.09 5.92 -7.80
N SER A 228 -18.35 6.30 -8.04
CA SER A 228 -19.34 6.46 -6.98
C SER A 228 -19.76 5.14 -6.35
N ALA A 229 -19.69 4.01 -7.08
CA ALA A 229 -20.02 2.71 -6.52
C ALA A 229 -18.96 2.26 -5.51
N LEU A 230 -17.67 2.44 -5.85
CA LEU A 230 -16.56 2.16 -4.94
C LEU A 230 -16.61 3.03 -3.68
N CYS A 231 -16.80 4.34 -3.85
CA CYS A 231 -16.91 5.28 -2.72
C CYS A 231 -18.08 4.93 -1.78
N MET A 232 -19.22 4.54 -2.36
CA MET A 232 -20.40 4.17 -1.59
C MET A 232 -20.31 2.77 -0.96
N GLN A 233 -19.53 1.85 -1.52
CA GLN A 233 -19.39 0.49 -0.99
C GLN A 233 -18.80 0.50 0.42
N GLU A 234 -17.68 1.20 0.61
CA GLU A 234 -16.96 1.20 1.88
C GLU A 234 -17.32 2.42 2.74
N PHE A 235 -17.19 3.62 2.18
CA PHE A 235 -17.21 4.86 2.98
C PHE A 235 -18.58 5.53 3.08
N LYS A 236 -19.57 5.07 2.31
CA LYS A 236 -20.92 5.67 2.25
C LYS A 236 -20.88 7.18 1.93
N CYS A 237 -19.85 7.61 1.22
CA CYS A 237 -19.61 9.00 0.86
C CYS A 237 -19.68 9.18 -0.67
N PRO A 238 -20.17 10.32 -1.17
CA PRO A 238 -20.07 10.64 -2.59
C PRO A 238 -18.62 10.92 -2.98
N SER A 239 -18.33 10.79 -4.28
CA SER A 239 -17.03 11.15 -4.84
C SER A 239 -16.67 12.61 -4.56
N THR A 240 -15.39 12.84 -4.28
CA THR A 240 -14.86 14.18 -3.96
C THR A 240 -14.10 14.77 -5.14
N GLY A 241 -13.47 13.93 -5.97
CA GLY A 241 -12.55 14.39 -7.00
C GLY A 241 -11.13 14.57 -6.44
N MET A 242 -10.73 13.66 -5.56
CA MET A 242 -9.36 13.56 -5.05
C MET A 242 -8.56 12.61 -5.94
N GLU A 243 -7.41 13.09 -6.43
CA GLU A 243 -6.40 12.26 -7.11
C GLU A 243 -5.25 11.98 -6.13
N ILE A 244 -4.86 10.71 -6.03
CA ILE A 244 -3.79 10.23 -5.18
C ILE A 244 -2.66 9.70 -6.05
N GLN A 245 -1.48 10.31 -5.95
CA GLN A 245 -0.27 9.78 -6.57
C GLN A 245 0.56 9.07 -5.50
N GLN A 246 0.76 7.76 -5.67
CA GLN A 246 1.60 6.96 -4.78
C GLN A 246 2.94 6.67 -5.46
N THR A 247 4.03 6.95 -4.76
CA THR A 247 5.38 6.48 -5.10
C THR A 247 5.84 5.55 -3.99
N ALA A 248 6.17 4.30 -4.29
CA ALA A 248 6.83 3.38 -3.38
C ALA A 248 8.23 3.06 -3.89
N TRP A 249 9.24 2.99 -3.02
CA TRP A 249 10.60 2.66 -3.44
C TRP A 249 11.40 2.00 -2.33
N ILE A 250 12.48 1.34 -2.74
CA ILE A 250 13.48 0.77 -1.84
C ILE A 250 14.86 1.26 -2.23
N TYR A 251 15.75 1.32 -1.24
CA TYR A 251 17.17 1.59 -1.47
C TYR A 251 17.96 0.29 -1.29
N ASN A 252 18.87 0.02 -2.24
CA ASN A 252 19.88 -1.03 -2.09
C ASN A 252 21.25 -0.38 -1.99
N ILE A 253 21.59 0.02 -0.77
CA ILE A 253 22.87 0.68 -0.48
C ILE A 253 23.88 -0.39 -0.04
N GLY A 254 24.09 -1.43 -0.86
CA GLY A 254 25.17 -2.41 -0.70
C GLY A 254 25.38 -2.92 0.74
N SER A 255 26.41 -2.42 1.43
CA SER A 255 26.79 -2.82 2.79
C SER A 255 25.88 -2.29 3.90
N TYR A 256 24.96 -1.36 3.61
CA TYR A 256 24.07 -0.77 4.61
C TYR A 256 22.75 -1.56 4.71
N LEU A 257 22.85 -2.75 5.31
CA LEU A 257 21.76 -3.71 5.44
C LEU A 257 20.51 -3.15 6.15
N LEU A 258 20.64 -2.06 6.91
CA LEU A 258 19.55 -1.44 7.67
C LEU A 258 18.42 -0.87 6.79
N LEU A 259 18.64 -0.64 5.49
CA LEU A 259 17.59 -0.18 4.58
C LEU A 259 16.93 -1.32 3.80
N HIS A 260 17.43 -2.55 3.89
CA HIS A 260 16.95 -3.65 3.07
C HIS A 260 15.54 -4.12 3.47
N ASN A 261 15.13 -3.87 4.70
CA ASN A 261 13.80 -4.18 5.24
C ASN A 261 12.88 -2.94 5.32
N ILE A 262 13.27 -1.82 4.69
CA ILE A 262 12.50 -0.58 4.70
C ILE A 262 11.96 -0.30 3.31
N ILE A 263 10.64 -0.13 3.23
CA ILE A 263 9.95 0.34 2.03
C ILE A 263 9.47 1.75 2.29
N PHE A 264 9.87 2.68 1.43
CA PHE A 264 9.42 4.05 1.51
C PHE A 264 8.16 4.22 0.68
N LYS A 265 7.15 4.92 1.22
CA LYS A 265 5.95 5.34 0.51
C LYS A 265 5.79 6.84 0.60
N ARG A 266 5.47 7.48 -0.52
CA ARG A 266 5.10 8.89 -0.61
C ARG A 266 3.76 9.02 -1.32
N TYR A 267 2.84 9.73 -0.68
CA TYR A 267 1.53 10.04 -1.22
C TYR A 267 1.44 11.54 -1.52
N ARG A 268 0.92 11.89 -2.70
CA ARG A 268 0.49 13.25 -3.02
C ARG A 268 -1.02 13.26 -3.20
N PHE A 269 -1.69 14.10 -2.42
CA PHE A 269 -3.12 14.33 -2.49
C PHE A 269 -3.37 15.58 -3.32
N ILE A 270 -4.15 15.46 -4.39
CA ILE A 270 -4.44 16.56 -5.31
C ILE A 270 -5.96 16.67 -5.45
N TYR A 271 -6.53 17.74 -4.90
CA TYR A 271 -7.94 18.03 -5.09
C TYR A 271 -8.17 18.60 -6.49
N LYS A 272 -8.78 17.82 -7.38
CA LYS A 272 -9.07 18.20 -8.78
C LYS A 272 -10.57 18.40 -9.03
N GLY A 273 -11.40 18.01 -8.06
CA GLY A 273 -12.84 18.12 -8.13
C GLY A 273 -13.47 17.14 -9.11
N THR A 274 -14.79 17.24 -9.21
CA THR A 274 -15.66 16.53 -10.14
C THR A 274 -16.07 17.47 -11.27
N LYS A 275 -16.73 16.95 -12.31
CA LYS A 275 -17.24 17.76 -13.42
C LYS A 275 -18.13 18.95 -12.99
N ASP A 276 -18.86 18.78 -11.88
CA ASP A 276 -19.80 19.78 -11.37
C ASP A 276 -19.24 20.57 -10.18
N THR A 277 -17.93 20.47 -9.91
CA THR A 277 -17.31 21.18 -8.78
C THR A 277 -17.22 22.67 -9.07
N PRO A 278 -17.75 23.55 -8.18
CA PRO A 278 -17.67 24.99 -8.37
C PRO A 278 -16.26 25.53 -8.08
N ASP A 279 -15.89 26.66 -8.68
CA ASP A 279 -14.58 27.31 -8.48
C ASP A 279 -14.27 27.69 -7.02
N SER A 280 -15.31 27.85 -6.20
CA SER A 280 -15.19 28.16 -4.76
C SER A 280 -14.97 26.92 -3.89
N ALA A 281 -14.92 25.73 -4.49
CA ALA A 281 -14.83 24.50 -3.76
C ALA A 281 -13.50 24.36 -3.02
N ARG A 282 -13.57 23.80 -1.81
CA ARG A 282 -12.40 23.56 -0.97
C ARG A 282 -12.61 22.38 -0.04
N ILE A 283 -11.50 21.80 0.40
CA ILE A 283 -11.46 20.84 1.50
C ILE A 283 -10.83 21.55 2.70
N ASP A 284 -11.48 21.42 3.84
CA ASP A 284 -11.02 21.93 5.13
C ASP A 284 -10.90 20.79 6.12
N SER A 285 -10.09 20.98 7.17
CA SER A 285 -9.91 20.01 8.26
C SER A 285 -9.59 18.61 7.73
N MET A 286 -8.56 18.52 6.88
CA MET A 286 -8.16 17.26 6.25
C MET A 286 -7.31 16.42 7.20
N TYR A 287 -7.63 15.13 7.29
CA TYR A 287 -6.91 14.11 8.05
C TYR A 287 -6.47 13.02 7.08
N ILE A 288 -5.27 12.49 7.30
CA ILE A 288 -4.70 11.40 6.51
C ILE A 288 -4.23 10.34 7.50
N THR A 289 -4.53 9.08 7.22
CA THR A 289 -4.06 7.96 8.03
C THR A 289 -3.68 6.78 7.14
N ILE A 290 -2.86 5.88 7.69
CA ILE A 290 -2.57 4.59 7.09
C ILE A 290 -3.41 3.57 7.86
N PHE A 291 -4.22 2.80 7.14
CA PHE A 291 -4.83 1.58 7.66
C PHE A 291 -3.84 0.44 7.49
N CYS A 292 -3.73 -0.43 8.48
CA CYS A 292 -2.96 -1.66 8.42
C CYS A 292 -3.74 -2.76 9.11
N ASP A 293 -3.80 -3.92 8.48
CA ASP A 293 -4.17 -5.20 9.09
C ASP A 293 -2.88 -6.03 9.23
N PRO A 294 -2.19 -5.94 10.38
CA PRO A 294 -1.03 -6.78 10.65
C PRO A 294 -1.44 -8.24 10.66
N ASP A 295 -0.59 -9.08 10.09
CA ASP A 295 -0.68 -10.54 10.16
C ASP A 295 0.74 -11.04 10.50
N ILE A 296 1.25 -10.72 11.70
CA ILE A 296 2.65 -10.95 12.05
C ILE A 296 2.81 -12.38 12.54
N GLY A 297 2.82 -13.31 11.60
CA GLY A 297 2.70 -14.73 11.91
C GLY A 297 1.23 -15.15 11.99
N GLU A 298 0.77 -15.54 13.18
CA GLU A 298 -0.66 -15.84 13.42
C GLU A 298 -1.48 -14.54 13.61
N TYR A 299 -2.44 -14.29 12.73
CA TYR A 299 -3.25 -13.07 12.73
C TYR A 299 -4.05 -12.80 14.03
N SER A 300 -4.29 -13.84 14.85
CA SER A 300 -5.18 -13.73 16.02
C SER A 300 -4.51 -13.18 17.28
N ASN A 301 -3.20 -12.94 17.28
CA ASN A 301 -2.46 -12.43 18.43
C ASN A 301 -1.61 -11.19 18.14
N ASP A 302 -1.94 -10.45 17.08
CA ASP A 302 -1.30 -9.18 16.76
C ASP A 302 -1.69 -8.08 17.77
N CYS A 303 -0.68 -7.44 18.36
CA CYS A 303 -0.82 -6.25 19.20
C CYS A 303 -0.27 -5.03 18.47
N ALA A 304 -0.86 -3.86 18.72
CA ALA A 304 -0.44 -2.61 18.09
C ALA A 304 -0.21 -1.49 19.12
N GLY A 305 0.63 -0.53 18.75
CA GLY A 305 0.99 0.60 19.57
C GLY A 305 1.51 1.79 18.77
N CYS A 306 1.80 2.88 19.47
CA CYS A 306 2.29 4.12 18.88
C CYS A 306 3.39 4.71 19.77
N ASP A 307 4.48 5.11 19.13
CA ASP A 307 5.54 5.92 19.73
C ASP A 307 5.56 7.29 19.05
N THR A 308 4.98 8.28 19.73
CA THR A 308 4.90 9.66 19.23
C THR A 308 6.27 10.34 19.16
N SER A 309 7.25 9.90 19.94
CA SER A 309 8.61 10.46 19.88
C SER A 309 9.36 10.06 18.62
N LEU A 310 9.00 8.91 18.05
CA LEU A 310 9.54 8.37 16.80
C LEU A 310 8.64 8.65 15.59
N ASN A 311 7.51 9.34 15.78
CA ASN A 311 6.48 9.48 14.75
C ASN A 311 6.07 8.12 14.14
N MET A 312 5.96 7.09 14.97
CA MET A 312 5.84 5.71 14.52
C MET A 312 4.61 5.01 15.12
N MET A 313 3.88 4.32 14.27
CA MET A 313 2.89 3.30 14.67
C MET A 313 3.52 1.93 14.43
N PHE A 314 3.25 0.96 15.29
CA PHE A 314 3.85 -0.36 15.18
C PHE A 314 2.87 -1.47 15.56
N ALA A 315 3.13 -2.65 15.02
CA ALA A 315 2.46 -3.87 15.42
C ALA A 315 3.51 -4.95 15.73
N TYR A 316 3.18 -5.86 16.63
CA TYR A 316 4.06 -6.94 17.08
C TYR A 316 3.24 -8.16 17.47
N ASN A 317 3.85 -9.32 17.30
CA ASN A 317 3.28 -10.58 17.77
C ASN A 317 3.32 -10.63 19.31
N ALA A 318 2.18 -10.93 19.94
CA ALA A 318 2.08 -10.95 21.41
C ALA A 318 2.67 -12.21 22.06
N ASP A 319 2.80 -13.30 21.30
CA ASP A 319 3.34 -14.55 21.81
C ASP A 319 4.87 -14.56 21.71
N PRO A 320 5.57 -15.11 22.73
CA PRO A 320 7.03 -15.12 22.76
C PRO A 320 7.67 -16.13 21.78
N SER A 321 6.87 -17.01 21.18
CA SER A 321 7.31 -18.05 20.24
C SER A 321 6.13 -18.54 19.42
N GLU A 322 6.32 -18.77 18.12
CA GLU A 322 5.32 -19.42 17.26
C GLU A 322 5.97 -20.29 16.20
N PRO A 323 5.27 -21.33 15.69
CA PRO A 323 5.81 -22.22 14.66
C PRO A 323 6.33 -21.50 13.41
N VAL A 324 5.74 -20.35 13.04
CA VAL A 324 6.14 -19.59 11.86
C VAL A 324 7.46 -18.84 12.02
N PHE A 325 7.84 -18.49 13.25
CA PHE A 325 9.14 -17.91 13.57
C PHE A 325 10.15 -18.99 13.97
N ASP A 326 9.70 -19.98 14.75
CA ASP A 326 10.54 -21.08 15.28
C ASP A 326 11.19 -21.91 14.16
N LYS A 327 10.51 -22.08 13.02
CA LYS A 327 11.08 -22.77 11.83
C LYS A 327 12.37 -22.12 11.32
N PHE A 328 12.60 -20.86 11.66
CA PHE A 328 13.78 -20.08 11.26
C PHE A 328 14.73 -19.78 12.42
N ASP A 329 14.43 -20.26 13.63
CA ASP A 329 15.19 -19.92 14.84
C ASP A 329 15.33 -18.40 15.04
N ILE A 330 14.24 -17.67 14.77
CA ILE A 330 14.16 -16.22 15.00
C ILE A 330 13.10 -15.90 16.05
N ALA A 331 13.29 -14.79 16.75
CA ALA A 331 12.26 -14.26 17.62
C ALA A 331 11.08 -13.71 16.80
N PRO A 332 9.85 -13.73 17.36
CA PRO A 332 8.71 -13.02 16.79
C PRO A 332 9.05 -11.58 16.46
N MET A 333 8.57 -11.12 15.31
CA MET A 333 8.95 -9.81 14.76
C MET A 333 7.95 -8.72 15.10
N SER A 334 8.33 -7.49 14.75
CA SER A 334 7.47 -6.31 14.76
C SER A 334 7.59 -5.56 13.44
N ILE A 335 6.53 -4.88 13.05
CA ILE A 335 6.53 -3.93 11.92
C ILE A 335 6.27 -2.51 12.41
N GLY A 336 6.74 -1.53 11.64
CA GLY A 336 6.56 -0.12 11.95
C GLY A 336 6.22 0.71 10.72
N TYR A 337 5.34 1.69 10.90
CA TYR A 337 5.06 2.77 9.96
C TYR A 337 5.54 4.08 10.58
N THR A 338 6.64 4.62 10.06
CA THR A 338 7.21 5.90 10.52
C THR A 338 6.84 7.02 9.57
N LEU A 339 6.25 8.10 10.10
CA LEU A 339 6.01 9.33 9.34
C LEU A 339 7.31 10.13 9.23
N VAL A 340 8.03 9.96 8.12
CA VAL A 340 9.29 10.68 7.85
C VAL A 340 9.03 12.14 7.49
N GLN A 341 7.93 12.44 6.79
CA GLN A 341 7.57 13.80 6.40
C GLN A 341 6.05 13.93 6.28
N GLY A 342 5.43 14.65 7.23
CA GLY A 342 3.99 14.94 7.18
C GLY A 342 3.61 16.13 6.30
N PRO A 343 2.30 16.41 6.19
CA PRO A 343 1.76 17.57 5.48
C PRO A 343 2.35 18.89 5.99
N VAL A 344 2.47 19.89 5.11
CA VAL A 344 2.95 21.21 5.50
C VAL A 344 1.80 22.13 5.89
N VAL A 345 1.96 22.86 7.00
CA VAL A 345 1.01 23.88 7.46
C VAL A 345 1.69 25.24 7.55
N ASN A 346 0.99 26.28 7.09
CA ASN A 346 1.45 27.65 7.24
C ASN A 346 1.33 28.05 8.71
N THR A 347 2.43 28.53 9.31
CA THR A 347 2.46 28.95 10.72
C THR A 347 2.35 30.46 10.87
N GLY A 348 2.49 31.22 9.78
CA GLY A 348 2.57 32.68 9.79
C GLY A 348 3.91 33.23 10.29
N ASN A 349 4.85 32.37 10.71
CA ASN A 349 6.17 32.77 11.21
C ASN A 349 7.25 32.55 10.13
N PRO A 350 7.83 33.62 9.53
CA PRO A 350 8.82 33.51 8.46
C PRO A 350 10.11 32.75 8.83
N SER A 351 10.38 32.54 10.13
CA SER A 351 11.54 31.78 10.60
C SER A 351 11.31 30.26 10.60
N ASP A 352 10.05 29.80 10.54
CA ASP A 352 9.75 28.38 10.48
C ASP A 352 10.17 27.78 9.12
N ARG A 353 10.54 26.50 9.12
CA ARG A 353 10.99 25.76 7.95
C ARG A 353 10.25 24.42 7.84
N ALA A 354 9.91 24.05 6.61
CA ALA A 354 9.35 22.74 6.27
C ALA A 354 9.96 22.20 4.99
N MET A 355 9.96 20.89 4.82
CA MET A 355 10.26 20.22 3.56
C MET A 355 8.97 19.95 2.80
N PHE A 356 8.91 20.38 1.55
CA PHE A 356 7.80 20.12 0.64
C PHE A 356 8.34 19.70 -0.74
N CYS A 357 8.00 18.49 -1.18
CA CYS A 357 8.46 17.93 -2.46
C CYS A 357 9.98 18.06 -2.69
N GLY A 358 10.78 17.80 -1.64
CA GLY A 358 12.25 17.85 -1.70
C GLY A 358 12.85 19.26 -1.66
N ARG A 359 12.05 20.29 -1.39
CA ARG A 359 12.50 21.68 -1.24
C ARG A 359 12.16 22.20 0.14
N GLU A 360 13.08 22.95 0.73
CA GLU A 360 12.79 23.69 1.96
C GLU A 360 11.94 24.93 1.63
N ILE A 361 10.89 25.16 2.42
CA ILE A 361 10.02 26.33 2.33
C ILE A 361 9.99 27.07 3.68
N SER A 362 9.95 28.40 3.62
CA SER A 362 9.92 29.29 4.80
C SER A 362 8.49 29.66 5.18
N GLY A 363 8.19 29.76 6.48
CA GLY A 363 6.84 30.10 6.96
C GLY A 363 5.92 28.91 7.26
N TYR A 364 6.46 27.69 7.20
CA TYR A 364 5.69 26.45 7.30
C TYR A 364 6.36 25.46 8.26
N LYS A 365 5.58 24.48 8.76
CA LYS A 365 6.07 23.28 9.46
C LYS A 365 5.46 22.02 8.86
N ASN A 366 6.22 20.93 8.83
CA ASN A 366 5.64 19.60 8.61
C ASN A 366 4.92 19.16 9.88
N LEU A 367 3.71 18.60 9.74
CA LEU A 367 2.97 18.01 10.85
C LEU A 367 3.53 16.65 11.23
N GLU A 368 3.46 16.36 12.52
CA GLU A 368 3.75 15.05 13.11
C GLU A 368 2.48 14.19 13.21
N ILE A 369 2.63 12.93 13.63
CA ILE A 369 1.47 12.11 13.92
C ILE A 369 0.66 12.72 15.07
N SER A 370 -0.66 12.72 14.95
CA SER A 370 -1.57 13.32 15.94
C SER A 370 -2.64 12.37 16.47
N ALA A 371 -2.77 11.18 15.88
CA ALA A 371 -3.73 10.17 16.28
C ALA A 371 -3.21 8.76 15.94
N PHE A 372 -3.69 7.78 16.70
CA PHE A 372 -3.55 6.34 16.49
C PHE A 372 -4.86 5.69 16.96
N ASN A 373 -5.36 4.71 16.21
CA ASN A 373 -6.63 4.02 16.49
C ASN A 373 -6.45 2.52 16.31
#